data_AF-A0ABD6IM07-F1
#
_entry.id   AF-A0ABD6IM07-F1
#
_cell.length_a   1.000
_cell.length_b   1.000
_cell.length_c   1.000
_cell.angle_alpha   90.00
_cell.angle_beta   90.00
_cell.angle_gamma   90.00
#
_symmetry.space_group_name_H-M   'P 1'
#
loop_
_entity.id
_entity.type
_entity.pdbx_description
1 polymer ?
#
loop_
_entity_poly.entity_id
_entity_poly.type
_entity_poly.pdbx_seq_one_letter_code
_entity_poly.pdbx_strand_id
1 'polypeptide(L)'
;MRNRPPEQPVPPRPHPEALPWHRPPDPADVDPAVLAALLRRHGWQRRGGAAGRYGRWTPPGPGGAGTSLLVPESRAFPDSDDLLAEALDALARAGTSAAREVLIGLAVPSDEIRWWRDTPSGPAGAASWGHEEQLREAGRQLLLAAALATRARAGYHGARHRRAATALLDDVLVGPAAEDGRLTAFAPVAVARPVAVRLHQALYAAREAIDYRRATGGMDAFDGAVEAGVSRELTEAIGALVRG
;
A
#
# COMPACT_ATOMS: atom_id res chain seq x y z
N MET A 1 47.18 -17.97 -26.32
CA MET A 1 46.51 -17.59 -25.04
C MET A 1 46.19 -16.11 -25.11
N ARG A 2 44.91 -15.72 -25.24
CA ARG A 2 44.49 -14.31 -25.28
C ARG A 2 43.98 -13.92 -23.89
N ASN A 3 44.64 -12.93 -23.28
CA ASN A 3 44.29 -12.40 -21.97
C ASN A 3 42.93 -11.69 -22.00
N ARG A 4 42.01 -12.13 -21.15
CA ARG A 4 40.74 -11.48 -20.85
C ARG A 4 41.02 -10.29 -19.91
N PRO A 5 40.55 -9.06 -20.21
CA PRO A 5 40.70 -7.95 -19.28
C PRO A 5 39.90 -8.20 -17.99
N PRO A 6 40.36 -7.70 -16.82
CA PRO A 6 39.67 -7.88 -15.55
C PRO A 6 38.30 -7.19 -15.59
N GLU A 7 37.25 -7.94 -15.24
CA GLU A 7 35.90 -7.42 -15.08
C GLU A 7 35.91 -6.31 -14.02
N GLN A 8 35.43 -5.13 -14.40
CA GLN A 8 35.22 -4.04 -13.45
C GLN A 8 34.14 -4.48 -12.45
N PRO A 9 34.35 -4.28 -11.13
CA PRO A 9 33.34 -4.61 -10.14
C PRO A 9 32.10 -3.76 -10.40
N VAL A 10 30.99 -4.43 -10.71
CA VAL A 10 29.66 -3.84 -10.76
C VAL A 10 29.40 -3.21 -9.37
N PRO A 11 29.01 -1.92 -9.28
CA PRO A 11 28.72 -1.31 -8.01
C PRO A 11 27.63 -2.13 -7.29
N PRO A 12 27.75 -2.36 -5.97
CA PRO A 12 26.72 -3.07 -5.23
C PRO A 12 25.38 -2.36 -5.43
N ARG A 13 24.33 -3.15 -5.69
CA ARG A 13 22.96 -2.62 -5.75
C ARG A 13 22.70 -1.85 -4.45
N PRO A 14 22.07 -0.67 -4.50
CA PRO A 14 21.70 0.05 -3.29
C PRO A 14 20.91 -0.87 -2.36
N HIS A 15 21.33 -0.94 -1.11
CA HIS A 15 20.70 -1.77 -0.09
C HIS A 15 19.24 -1.31 0.14
N PRO A 16 18.30 -2.23 0.43
CA PRO A 16 16.89 -1.91 0.70
C PRO A 16 16.65 -0.98 1.90
N GLU A 17 17.68 -0.70 2.70
CA GLU A 17 17.62 0.29 3.80
C GLU A 17 17.56 1.74 3.31
N ALA A 18 17.80 1.99 2.03
CA ALA A 18 17.72 3.33 1.41
C ALA A 18 16.31 3.66 0.86
N LEU A 19 15.26 2.98 1.32
CA LEU A 19 13.92 3.35 0.92
C LEU A 19 13.48 4.63 1.68
N PRO A 20 13.05 5.70 0.98
CA PRO A 20 12.87 7.04 1.55
C PRO A 20 11.76 7.16 2.61
N TRP A 21 10.95 6.12 2.84
CA TRP A 21 9.86 6.12 3.83
C TRP A 21 10.32 6.05 5.29
N HIS A 22 11.58 5.70 5.56
CA HIS A 22 12.16 5.75 6.91
C HIS A 22 12.51 7.17 7.36
N ARG A 23 12.66 8.10 6.40
CA ARG A 23 12.98 9.49 6.69
C ARG A 23 11.69 10.31 6.59
N PRO A 24 11.39 11.17 7.57
CA PRO A 24 10.29 12.12 7.41
C PRO A 24 10.55 12.98 6.18
N PRO A 25 9.52 13.29 5.37
CA PRO A 25 9.67 14.13 4.19
C PRO A 25 10.18 15.52 4.59
N ASP A 26 10.97 16.16 3.72
CA ASP A 26 11.42 17.53 3.95
C ASP A 26 10.21 18.48 3.88
N PRO A 27 9.96 19.33 4.90
CA PRO A 27 8.87 20.31 4.86
C PRO A 27 8.87 21.16 3.59
N ALA A 28 10.06 21.52 3.07
CA ALA A 28 10.22 22.34 1.87
C ALA A 28 9.74 21.63 0.58
N ASP A 29 9.61 20.31 0.60
CA ASP A 29 9.16 19.47 -0.52
C ASP A 29 7.68 19.06 -0.41
N VAL A 30 7.02 19.33 0.73
CA VAL A 30 5.61 18.98 0.95
C VAL A 30 4.65 20.05 0.44
N ASP A 31 3.77 19.67 -0.50
CA ASP A 31 2.62 20.50 -0.88
C ASP A 31 1.54 20.42 0.22
N PRO A 32 1.11 21.55 0.83
CA PRO A 32 0.06 21.56 1.84
C PRO A 32 -1.26 20.95 1.38
N ALA A 33 -1.59 21.07 0.09
CA ALA A 33 -2.81 20.50 -0.47
C ALA A 33 -2.75 18.97 -0.50
N VAL A 34 -1.57 18.41 -0.80
CA VAL A 34 -1.30 16.96 -0.78
C VAL A 34 -1.37 16.44 0.65
N LEU A 35 -0.72 17.12 1.61
CA LEU A 35 -0.82 16.76 3.03
C LEU A 35 -2.28 16.77 3.51
N ALA A 36 -3.04 17.82 3.19
CA ALA A 36 -4.46 17.90 3.54
C ALA A 36 -5.30 16.79 2.89
N ALA A 37 -4.99 16.39 1.65
CA ALA A 37 -5.66 15.29 0.97
C ALA A 37 -5.36 13.93 1.63
N LEU A 38 -4.10 13.68 1.97
CA LEU A 38 -3.68 12.45 2.68
C LEU A 38 -4.31 12.39 4.08
N LEU A 39 -4.29 13.49 4.84
CA LEU A 39 -4.97 13.56 6.14
C LEU A 39 -6.43 13.11 6.04
N ARG A 40 -7.21 13.68 5.10
CA ARG A 40 -8.60 13.24 4.87
C ARG A 40 -8.71 11.77 4.51
N ARG A 41 -7.86 11.29 3.59
CA ARG A 41 -7.85 9.90 3.11
C ARG A 41 -7.61 8.89 4.25
N HIS A 42 -6.82 9.29 5.25
CA HIS A 42 -6.52 8.47 6.43
C HIS A 42 -7.38 8.83 7.65
N GLY A 43 -8.53 9.47 7.43
CA GLY A 43 -9.55 9.66 8.46
C GLY A 43 -9.34 10.84 9.41
N TRP A 44 -8.31 11.67 9.18
CA TRP A 44 -8.16 12.90 9.94
C TRP A 44 -9.28 13.88 9.60
N GLN A 45 -9.75 14.58 10.62
CA GLN A 45 -10.89 15.48 10.51
C GLN A 45 -10.44 16.93 10.64
N ARG A 46 -10.88 17.77 9.70
CA ARG A 46 -10.69 19.22 9.81
C ARG A 46 -11.73 19.78 10.79
N ARG A 47 -11.27 20.31 11.93
CA ARG A 47 -12.10 20.83 13.05
C ARG A 47 -12.10 22.35 13.14
N GLY A 48 -11.78 23.03 12.04
CA GLY A 48 -11.73 24.50 11.94
C GLY A 48 -10.42 24.99 11.36
N GLY A 49 -10.11 26.26 11.60
CA GLY A 49 -8.94 26.95 11.05
C GLY A 49 -9.30 28.38 10.65
N ALA A 50 -8.30 29.12 10.18
CA ALA A 50 -8.49 30.44 9.60
C ALA A 50 -8.46 30.31 8.07
N ALA A 51 -9.56 30.64 7.41
CA ALA A 51 -9.68 30.57 5.95
C ALA A 51 -8.61 31.42 5.27
N GLY A 52 -8.01 30.89 4.20
CA GLY A 52 -6.86 31.49 3.52
C GLY A 52 -5.54 31.39 4.27
N ARG A 53 -5.50 30.75 5.45
CA ARG A 53 -4.31 30.63 6.30
C ARG A 53 -3.96 29.18 6.59
N TYR A 54 -4.72 28.53 7.47
CA TYR A 54 -4.47 27.17 7.89
C TYR A 54 -5.75 26.43 8.30
N GLY A 55 -5.74 25.10 8.17
CA GLY A 55 -6.72 24.19 8.73
C GLY A 55 -6.20 23.51 9.99
N ARG A 56 -7.08 23.33 10.98
CA ARG A 56 -6.82 22.52 12.18
C ARG A 56 -7.33 21.10 11.99
N TRP A 57 -6.46 20.12 12.11
CA TRP A 57 -6.74 18.71 11.88
C TRP A 57 -6.57 17.88 13.15
N THR A 58 -7.51 16.98 13.41
CA THR A 58 -7.46 16.05 14.54
C THR A 58 -7.44 14.60 14.04
N PRO A 59 -6.69 13.70 14.71
CA PRO A 59 -6.57 12.30 14.28
C PRO A 59 -7.90 11.54 14.39
N PRO A 60 -8.05 10.43 13.63
CA PRO A 60 -9.18 9.54 13.76
C PRO A 60 -9.20 8.82 15.13
N GLY A 61 -10.39 8.46 15.61
CA GLY A 61 -10.59 7.62 16.80
C GLY A 61 -10.66 8.38 18.15
N PRO A 62 -11.10 7.69 19.23
CA PRO A 62 -11.37 8.30 20.53
C PRO A 62 -10.11 8.69 21.33
N GLY A 63 -8.95 8.10 21.03
CA GLY A 63 -7.65 8.43 21.65
C GLY A 63 -6.98 9.69 21.08
N GLY A 64 -7.60 10.33 20.08
CA GLY A 64 -7.04 11.43 19.32
C GLY A 64 -7.03 12.81 19.99
N ALA A 65 -7.58 12.92 21.20
CA ALA A 65 -7.95 14.19 21.81
C ALA A 65 -6.77 15.15 22.09
N GLY A 66 -5.53 14.66 22.13
CA GLY A 66 -4.35 15.49 22.46
C GLY A 66 -3.56 16.02 21.27
N THR A 67 -3.69 15.44 20.07
CA THR A 67 -2.89 15.85 18.91
C THR A 67 -3.73 16.68 17.94
N SER A 68 -3.29 17.90 17.68
CA SER A 68 -3.91 18.79 16.70
C SER A 68 -2.83 19.32 15.76
N LEU A 69 -3.01 19.13 14.46
CA LEU A 69 -2.10 19.64 13.44
C LEU A 69 -2.64 20.96 12.88
N LEU A 70 -1.75 21.91 12.66
CA LEU A 70 -2.03 23.08 11.86
C LEU A 70 -1.39 22.87 10.50
N VAL A 71 -2.19 22.87 9.44
CA VAL A 71 -1.70 22.68 8.07
C VAL A 71 -2.04 23.93 7.28
N PRO A 72 -1.06 24.62 6.68
CA PRO A 72 -1.33 25.81 5.88
C PRO A 72 -2.24 25.46 4.70
N GLU A 73 -3.09 26.39 4.26
CA GLU A 73 -3.96 26.17 3.09
C GLU A 73 -3.17 26.24 1.77
N SER A 74 -2.07 26.98 1.76
CA SER A 74 -1.16 27.09 0.62
C SER A 74 0.23 27.54 1.08
N ARG A 75 1.25 27.33 0.22
CA ARG A 75 2.61 27.84 0.45
C ARG A 75 2.71 29.37 0.39
N ALA A 76 1.68 30.07 -0.07
CA ALA A 76 1.65 31.54 -0.09
C ALA A 76 1.39 32.14 1.30
N PHE A 77 0.95 31.33 2.28
CA PHE A 77 0.76 31.80 3.64
C PHE A 77 2.13 32.03 4.32
N PRO A 78 2.36 33.18 4.97
CA PRO A 78 3.52 33.37 5.83
C PRO A 78 3.63 32.25 6.86
N ASP A 79 4.85 31.80 7.18
CA ASP A 79 5.10 30.71 8.12
C ASP A 79 4.63 29.32 7.63
N SER A 80 4.36 29.16 6.33
CA SER A 80 4.05 27.88 5.68
C SER A 80 5.04 26.78 6.08
N ASP A 81 6.34 27.08 5.97
CA ASP A 81 7.39 26.09 6.17
C ASP A 81 7.49 25.65 7.63
N ASP A 82 7.34 26.59 8.57
CA ASP A 82 7.31 26.30 10.01
C ASP A 82 6.09 25.45 10.38
N LEU A 83 4.90 25.79 9.87
CA LEU A 83 3.68 25.00 10.11
C LEU A 83 3.79 23.60 9.51
N LEU A 84 4.39 23.46 8.33
CA LEU A 84 4.63 22.14 7.73
C LEU A 84 5.64 21.34 8.56
N ALA A 85 6.73 21.96 9.01
CA ALA A 85 7.71 21.31 9.87
C ALA A 85 7.06 20.80 11.17
N GLU A 86 6.32 21.66 11.88
CA GLU A 86 5.60 21.29 13.10
C GLU A 86 4.58 20.18 12.87
N ALA A 87 3.84 20.23 11.76
CA ALA A 87 2.84 19.21 11.43
C ALA A 87 3.48 17.84 11.15
N LEU A 88 4.59 17.79 10.42
CA LEU A 88 5.32 16.55 10.13
C LEU A 88 5.95 15.95 11.39
N ASP A 89 6.49 16.81 12.25
CA ASP A 89 7.02 16.44 13.55
C ASP A 89 5.94 15.85 14.47
N ALA A 90 4.78 16.48 14.52
CA ALA A 90 3.65 16.00 15.30
C ALA A 90 3.09 14.68 14.74
N LEU A 91 3.05 14.51 13.41
CA LEU A 91 2.70 13.22 12.78
C LEU A 91 3.70 12.11 13.15
N ALA A 92 5.00 12.40 13.11
CA ALA A 92 6.04 11.44 13.48
C ALA A 92 5.93 10.99 14.95
N ARG A 93 5.53 11.90 15.85
CA ARG A 93 5.35 11.62 17.28
C ARG A 93 4.01 10.99 17.64
N ALA A 94 2.97 11.12 16.80
CA ALA A 94 1.62 10.67 17.12
C ALA A 94 1.50 9.15 17.33
N GLY A 95 2.40 8.35 16.75
CA GLY A 95 2.46 6.90 16.95
C GLY A 95 1.26 6.11 16.40
N THR A 96 0.31 6.77 15.74
CA THR A 96 -0.89 6.12 15.17
C THR A 96 -0.60 5.54 13.78
N SER A 97 -1.33 4.47 13.42
CA SER A 97 -1.26 3.90 12.07
C SER A 97 -1.62 4.93 11.00
N ALA A 98 -2.66 5.75 11.23
CA ALA A 98 -3.08 6.81 10.32
C ALA A 98 -1.98 7.88 10.10
N ALA A 99 -1.23 8.26 11.15
CA ALA A 99 -0.12 9.20 10.99
C ALA A 99 1.02 8.58 10.16
N ARG A 100 1.35 7.31 10.43
CA ARG A 100 2.37 6.57 9.67
C ARG A 100 2.01 6.44 8.20
N GLU A 101 0.75 6.12 7.89
CA GLU A 101 0.26 6.01 6.51
C GLU A 101 0.37 7.35 5.75
N VAL A 102 0.06 8.49 6.41
CA VAL A 102 0.23 9.83 5.83
C VAL A 102 1.70 10.11 5.50
N LEU A 103 2.62 9.82 6.44
CA LEU A 103 4.06 10.03 6.22
C LEU A 103 4.59 9.18 5.06
N ILE A 104 4.15 7.92 4.94
CA ILE A 104 4.52 7.05 3.81
C ILE A 104 3.99 7.61 2.49
N GLY A 105 2.73 8.04 2.46
CA GLY A 105 2.10 8.61 1.27
C GLY A 105 2.77 9.91 0.80
N LEU A 106 3.35 10.69 1.72
CA LEU A 106 4.16 11.87 1.39
C LEU A 106 5.55 11.50 0.87
N ALA A 107 6.21 10.51 1.48
CA ALA A 107 7.55 10.12 1.11
C ALA A 107 7.62 9.43 -0.26
N VAL A 108 6.58 8.64 -0.60
CA VAL A 108 6.54 7.87 -1.85
C VAL A 108 5.14 7.92 -2.47
N PRO A 109 4.96 8.60 -3.62
CA PRO A 109 3.72 8.53 -4.38
C PRO A 109 3.37 7.08 -4.73
N SER A 110 2.29 6.57 -4.13
CA SER A 110 1.95 5.15 -4.15
C SER A 110 0.49 4.90 -4.45
N ASP A 111 0.21 3.80 -5.14
CA ASP A 111 -1.10 3.16 -5.10
C ASP A 111 -1.26 2.46 -3.76
N GLU A 112 -2.42 2.62 -3.12
CA GLU A 112 -2.72 1.91 -1.87
C GLU A 112 -3.66 0.76 -2.15
N ILE A 113 -3.25 -0.43 -1.70
CA ILE A 113 -4.06 -1.64 -1.76
C ILE A 113 -4.42 -1.97 -0.32
N ARG A 114 -5.71 -1.93 -0.01
CA ARG A 114 -6.24 -2.14 1.33
C ARG A 114 -7.01 -3.46 1.38
N TRP A 115 -6.71 -4.28 2.37
CA TRP A 115 -7.48 -5.47 2.72
C TRP A 115 -8.10 -5.23 4.09
N TRP A 116 -9.39 -5.51 4.21
CA TRP A 116 -10.11 -5.45 5.48
C TRP A 116 -11.15 -6.56 5.52
N ARG A 117 -11.55 -6.92 6.73
CA ARG A 117 -12.62 -7.88 6.98
C ARG A 117 -13.87 -7.11 7.40
N ASP A 118 -14.99 -7.41 6.77
CA ASP A 118 -16.28 -6.77 7.06
C ASP A 118 -17.02 -7.43 8.23
N THR A 119 -16.50 -8.56 8.75
CA THR A 119 -17.03 -9.22 9.94
C THR A 119 -16.32 -8.71 11.20
N PRO A 120 -17.07 -8.39 12.27
CA PRO A 120 -16.48 -7.87 13.50
C PRO A 120 -15.52 -8.90 14.09
N SER A 121 -14.35 -8.44 14.50
CA SER A 121 -13.43 -9.19 15.35
C SER A 121 -14.20 -9.70 16.57
N GLY A 122 -14.05 -10.99 16.90
CA GLY A 122 -14.69 -11.58 18.08
C GLY A 122 -14.29 -10.85 19.39
N PRO A 123 -14.83 -11.26 20.54
CA PRO A 123 -14.71 -10.54 21.83
C PRO A 123 -13.28 -10.34 22.36
N ALA A 124 -12.26 -10.85 21.66
CA ALA A 124 -10.87 -10.45 21.82
C ALA A 124 -10.44 -9.70 20.55
N GLY A 125 -10.57 -8.37 20.55
CA GLY A 125 -10.12 -7.49 19.46
C GLY A 125 -8.59 -7.47 19.23
N ALA A 126 -7.86 -8.46 19.75
CA ALA A 126 -6.48 -8.73 19.43
C ALA A 126 -6.46 -9.97 18.52
N ALA A 127 -6.27 -9.76 17.22
CA ALA A 127 -5.81 -10.85 16.36
C ALA A 127 -4.52 -11.40 16.99
N SER A 128 -4.42 -12.71 17.20
CA SER A 128 -3.14 -13.26 17.65
C SER A 128 -2.07 -12.91 16.60
N TRP A 129 -0.85 -12.60 17.04
CA TRP A 129 0.27 -12.23 16.16
C TRP A 129 0.42 -13.15 14.93
N GLY A 130 0.10 -14.44 15.07
CA GLY A 130 0.09 -15.40 13.96
C GLY A 130 -0.92 -15.07 12.85
N HIS A 131 -2.11 -14.55 13.17
CA HIS A 131 -3.08 -14.11 12.18
C HIS A 131 -2.62 -12.87 11.42
N GLU A 132 -1.96 -11.92 12.10
CA GLU A 132 -1.42 -10.72 11.44
C GLU A 132 -0.30 -11.06 10.45
N GLU A 133 0.60 -11.97 10.83
CA GLU A 133 1.66 -12.46 9.94
C GLU A 133 1.05 -13.23 8.75
N GLN A 134 0.06 -14.08 9.01
CA GLN A 134 -0.63 -14.83 7.96
C GLN A 134 -1.34 -13.90 6.97
N LEU A 135 -2.01 -12.86 7.46
CA LEU A 135 -2.65 -11.86 6.62
C LEU A 135 -1.63 -11.08 5.79
N ARG A 136 -0.49 -10.71 6.39
CA ARG A 136 0.60 -10.02 5.70
C ARG A 136 1.21 -10.88 4.60
N GLU A 137 1.46 -12.15 4.90
CA GLU A 137 1.98 -13.10 3.93
C GLU A 137 0.97 -13.35 2.79
N ALA A 138 -0.31 -13.51 3.12
CA ALA A 138 -1.37 -13.63 2.12
C ALA A 138 -1.45 -12.38 1.21
N GLY A 139 -1.34 -11.17 1.79
CA GLY A 139 -1.27 -9.93 1.04
C GLY A 139 -0.05 -9.88 0.09
N ARG A 140 1.12 -10.32 0.57
CA ARG A 140 2.33 -10.44 -0.26
C ARG A 140 2.18 -11.46 -1.39
N GLN A 141 1.58 -12.61 -1.12
CA GLN A 141 1.31 -13.61 -2.16
C GLN A 141 0.32 -13.10 -3.21
N LEU A 142 -0.67 -12.31 -2.80
CA LEU A 142 -1.62 -11.68 -3.73
C LEU A 142 -0.92 -10.68 -4.66
N LEU A 143 -0.04 -9.85 -4.11
CA LEU A 143 0.80 -8.93 -4.89
C LEU A 143 1.75 -9.68 -5.84
N LEU A 144 2.33 -10.80 -5.37
CA LEU A 144 3.20 -11.65 -6.19
C LEU A 144 2.44 -12.27 -7.37
N ALA A 145 1.24 -12.77 -7.13
CA ALA A 145 0.38 -13.31 -8.18
C ALA A 145 0.05 -12.23 -9.24
N ALA A 146 -0.29 -11.02 -8.81
CA ALA A 146 -0.51 -9.91 -9.73
C ALA A 146 0.76 -9.53 -10.50
N ALA A 147 1.92 -9.50 -9.84
CA ALA A 147 3.20 -9.23 -10.48
C ALA A 147 3.55 -10.31 -11.52
N LEU A 148 3.30 -11.58 -11.24
CA LEU A 148 3.43 -12.68 -12.21
C LEU A 148 2.52 -12.50 -13.43
N ALA A 149 1.26 -12.11 -13.21
CA ALA A 149 0.29 -11.85 -14.27
C ALA A 149 0.65 -10.63 -15.14
N THR A 150 1.50 -9.70 -14.67
CA THR A 150 2.07 -8.66 -15.54
C THR A 150 3.12 -9.19 -16.53
N ARG A 151 3.70 -10.36 -16.26
CA ARG A 151 4.79 -10.95 -17.05
C ARG A 151 4.30 -11.90 -18.13
N ALA A 152 3.24 -12.65 -17.85
CA ALA A 152 2.65 -13.59 -18.78
C ALA A 152 1.17 -13.81 -18.46
N ARG A 153 0.37 -14.17 -19.46
CA ARG A 153 -1.01 -14.64 -19.26
C ARG A 153 -0.96 -16.16 -19.09
N ALA A 154 -1.22 -16.64 -17.89
CA ALA A 154 -1.18 -18.07 -17.59
C ALA A 154 -2.04 -18.38 -16.38
N GLY A 155 -2.82 -19.46 -16.46
CA GLY A 155 -3.58 -19.97 -15.30
C GLY A 155 -2.69 -20.54 -14.19
N TYR A 156 -1.40 -20.76 -14.45
CA TYR A 156 -0.42 -21.21 -13.47
C TYR A 156 0.99 -20.77 -13.89
N HIS A 157 1.72 -20.09 -12.99
CA HIS A 157 3.06 -19.59 -13.27
C HIS A 157 4.16 -20.52 -12.74
N GLY A 158 3.97 -21.09 -11.54
CA GLY A 158 4.98 -21.90 -10.85
C GLY A 158 6.26 -21.10 -10.58
N ALA A 159 7.41 -21.61 -11.03
CA ALA A 159 8.69 -20.91 -10.89
C ALA A 159 8.94 -19.84 -11.99
N ARG A 160 8.11 -19.80 -13.04
CA ARG A 160 8.31 -18.90 -14.19
C ARG A 160 8.15 -17.45 -13.76
N HIS A 161 9.07 -16.60 -14.18
CA HIS A 161 9.11 -15.16 -13.87
C HIS A 161 9.15 -14.78 -12.39
N ARG A 162 9.17 -15.75 -11.45
CA ARG A 162 9.09 -15.50 -10.00
C ARG A 162 10.16 -14.54 -9.53
N ARG A 163 11.41 -14.72 -9.97
CA ARG A 163 12.54 -13.85 -9.58
C ARG A 163 12.32 -12.38 -10.00
N ALA A 164 11.80 -12.17 -11.22
CA ALA A 164 11.53 -10.83 -11.75
C ALA A 164 10.23 -10.21 -11.19
N ALA A 165 9.29 -11.04 -10.75
CA ALA A 165 8.08 -10.61 -10.06
C ALA A 165 8.38 -10.22 -8.61
N THR A 166 9.18 -11.00 -7.89
CA THR A 166 9.65 -10.65 -6.54
C THR A 166 10.44 -9.35 -6.55
N ALA A 167 11.38 -9.18 -7.48
CA ALA A 167 12.17 -7.94 -7.59
C ALA A 167 11.31 -6.69 -7.84
N LEU A 168 10.14 -6.83 -8.46
CA LEU A 168 9.21 -5.72 -8.66
C LEU A 168 8.52 -5.28 -7.36
N LEU A 169 8.49 -6.17 -6.37
CA LEU A 169 7.85 -5.96 -5.08
C LEU A 169 8.83 -5.55 -3.99
N ASP A 170 10.14 -5.48 -4.28
CA ASP A 170 11.18 -5.10 -3.31
C ASP A 170 10.90 -3.69 -2.71
N ASP A 171 10.30 -2.80 -3.51
CA ASP A 171 9.94 -1.43 -3.10
C ASP A 171 8.50 -1.30 -2.55
N VAL A 172 7.73 -2.39 -2.50
CA VAL A 172 6.33 -2.36 -2.03
C VAL A 172 6.29 -2.52 -0.50
N LEU A 173 5.70 -1.53 0.16
CA LEU A 173 5.62 -1.50 1.62
C LEU A 173 4.30 -2.07 2.08
N VAL A 174 4.35 -3.21 2.76
CA VAL A 174 3.18 -3.77 3.43
C VAL A 174 3.26 -3.41 4.91
N GLY A 175 2.34 -2.55 5.36
CA GLY A 175 2.27 -2.12 6.75
C GLY A 175 1.89 -3.26 7.71
N PRO A 176 2.00 -3.06 9.03
CA PRO A 176 1.34 -3.93 9.99
C PRO A 176 -0.18 -3.88 9.79
N ALA A 177 -0.89 -4.91 10.25
CA ALA A 177 -2.34 -4.80 10.37
C ALA A 177 -2.64 -3.68 11.39
N ALA A 178 -3.53 -2.76 11.03
CA ALA A 178 -4.02 -1.77 11.96
C ALA A 178 -4.93 -2.43 13.02
N GLU A 179 -5.19 -1.73 14.13
CA GLU A 179 -6.00 -2.24 15.25
C GLU A 179 -7.42 -2.67 14.81
N ASP A 180 -7.90 -2.16 13.68
CA ASP A 180 -9.18 -2.53 13.05
C ASP A 180 -9.08 -3.77 12.14
N GLY A 181 -7.93 -4.47 12.12
CA GLY A 181 -7.68 -5.64 11.29
C GLY A 181 -7.42 -5.30 9.81
N ARG A 182 -7.20 -4.03 9.47
CA ARG A 182 -6.93 -3.58 8.10
C ARG A 182 -5.45 -3.69 7.76
N LEU A 183 -5.14 -4.29 6.61
CA LEU A 183 -3.78 -4.33 6.05
C LEU A 183 -3.70 -3.33 4.88
N THR A 184 -2.64 -2.51 4.85
CA THR A 184 -2.38 -1.57 3.75
C THR A 184 -1.03 -1.89 3.10
N ALA A 185 -1.02 -2.05 1.79
CA ALA A 185 0.20 -2.03 0.98
C ALA A 185 0.32 -0.71 0.19
N PHE A 186 1.52 -0.14 0.16
CA PHE A 186 1.90 1.02 -0.63
C PHE A 186 2.78 0.55 -1.78
N ALA A 187 2.24 0.62 -2.99
CA ALA A 187 2.88 0.21 -4.22
C ALA A 187 3.34 1.47 -4.99
N PRO A 188 4.65 1.79 -5.03
CA PRO A 188 5.13 3.02 -5.65
C PRO A 188 4.71 3.11 -7.11
N VAL A 189 4.08 4.23 -7.50
CA VAL A 189 3.41 4.36 -8.82
C VAL A 189 4.40 4.14 -9.96
N ALA A 190 5.65 4.60 -9.82
CA ALA A 190 6.67 4.53 -10.85
C ALA A 190 7.01 3.09 -11.28
N VAL A 191 6.92 2.12 -10.36
CA VAL A 191 7.33 0.72 -10.62
C VAL A 191 6.17 -0.26 -10.52
N ALA A 192 5.19 -0.01 -9.65
CA ALA A 192 4.20 -1.00 -9.24
C ALA A 192 2.77 -0.69 -9.72
N ARG A 193 2.52 0.44 -10.41
CA ARG A 193 1.20 0.73 -11.00
C ARG A 193 0.66 -0.40 -11.89
N PRO A 194 1.46 -1.06 -12.75
CA PRO A 194 0.98 -2.20 -13.52
C PRO A 194 0.51 -3.37 -12.65
N VAL A 195 1.12 -3.59 -11.48
CA VAL A 195 0.73 -4.63 -10.52
C VAL A 195 -0.63 -4.30 -9.92
N ALA A 196 -0.84 -3.06 -9.47
CA ALA A 196 -2.11 -2.62 -8.89
C ALA A 196 -3.26 -2.73 -9.91
N VAL A 197 -3.04 -2.27 -11.14
CA VAL A 197 -4.03 -2.38 -12.24
C VAL A 197 -4.33 -3.84 -12.56
N ARG A 198 -3.29 -4.69 -12.65
CA ARG A 198 -3.46 -6.11 -12.95
C ARG A 198 -4.20 -6.85 -11.84
N LEU A 199 -3.88 -6.54 -10.58
CA LEU A 199 -4.58 -7.11 -9.43
C LEU A 199 -6.07 -6.76 -9.47
N HIS A 200 -6.39 -5.49 -9.73
CA HIS A 200 -7.77 -5.04 -9.87
C HIS A 200 -8.52 -5.80 -10.96
N GLN A 201 -7.94 -5.89 -12.17
CA GLN A 201 -8.53 -6.62 -13.30
C GLN A 201 -8.74 -8.10 -12.97
N ALA A 202 -7.75 -8.76 -12.39
CA ALA A 202 -7.84 -10.18 -12.06
C ALA A 202 -8.89 -10.46 -10.98
N LEU A 203 -9.02 -9.60 -9.95
CA LEU A 203 -10.05 -9.74 -8.92
C LEU A 203 -11.46 -9.54 -9.48
N TYR A 204 -11.65 -8.54 -10.35
CA TYR A 204 -12.93 -8.32 -11.03
C TYR A 204 -13.30 -9.51 -11.92
N ALA A 205 -12.37 -9.97 -12.76
CA ALA A 205 -12.61 -11.10 -13.65
C ALA A 205 -12.84 -12.42 -12.89
N ALA A 206 -12.14 -12.64 -11.76
CA ALA A 206 -12.39 -13.79 -10.89
C ALA A 206 -13.81 -13.77 -10.32
N ARG A 207 -14.29 -12.60 -9.88
CA ARG A 207 -15.66 -12.44 -9.38
C ARG A 207 -16.68 -12.72 -10.49
N GLU A 208 -16.51 -12.12 -11.66
CA GLU A 208 -17.41 -12.34 -12.80
C GLU A 208 -17.47 -13.81 -13.23
N ALA A 209 -16.33 -14.49 -13.29
CA ALA A 209 -16.27 -15.91 -13.65
C ALA A 209 -16.97 -16.81 -12.59
N ILE A 210 -16.81 -16.49 -11.30
CA ILE A 210 -17.52 -17.19 -10.21
C ILE A 210 -19.02 -16.98 -10.32
N ASP A 211 -19.48 -15.75 -10.54
CA ASP A 211 -20.90 -15.41 -10.66
C ASP A 211 -21.51 -16.08 -11.91
N TYR A 212 -20.80 -16.09 -13.04
CA TYR A 212 -21.19 -16.83 -14.25
C TYR A 212 -21.33 -18.33 -13.99
N ARG A 213 -20.35 -18.96 -13.35
CA ARG A 213 -20.39 -20.39 -13.00
C ARG A 213 -21.57 -20.71 -12.08
N ARG A 214 -21.90 -19.82 -11.13
CA ARG A 214 -23.05 -19.99 -10.23
C ARG A 214 -24.38 -19.90 -10.97
N ALA A 215 -24.49 -18.98 -11.94
CA ALA A 215 -25.72 -18.76 -12.70
C ALA A 215 -25.98 -19.84 -13.77
N THR A 216 -24.93 -20.33 -14.42
CA THR A 216 -25.05 -21.17 -15.63
C THR A 216 -24.50 -22.59 -15.48
N GLY A 217 -23.64 -22.84 -14.49
CA GLY A 217 -22.84 -24.07 -14.40
C GLY A 217 -21.64 -24.11 -15.38
N GLY A 218 -21.53 -23.16 -16.31
CA GLY A 218 -20.45 -23.11 -17.31
C GLY A 218 -19.09 -22.69 -16.74
N MET A 219 -18.01 -23.09 -17.41
CA MET A 219 -16.62 -22.74 -17.01
C MET A 219 -15.96 -21.74 -17.95
N ASP A 220 -16.56 -21.42 -19.08
CA ASP A 220 -15.91 -20.68 -20.18
C ASP A 220 -15.44 -19.28 -19.78
N ALA A 221 -16.11 -18.66 -18.79
CA ALA A 221 -15.69 -17.37 -18.24
C ALA A 221 -14.30 -17.41 -17.57
N PHE A 222 -13.83 -18.57 -17.12
CA PHE A 222 -12.51 -18.70 -16.52
C PHE A 222 -11.38 -18.56 -17.54
N ASP A 223 -11.59 -18.93 -18.80
CA ASP A 223 -10.58 -18.74 -19.84
C ASP A 223 -10.31 -17.24 -20.08
N GLY A 224 -11.38 -16.44 -20.16
CA GLY A 224 -11.28 -14.98 -20.20
C GLY A 224 -10.67 -14.39 -18.93
N ALA A 225 -10.96 -14.97 -17.77
CA ALA A 225 -10.39 -14.52 -16.50
C ALA A 225 -8.87 -14.76 -16.42
N VAL A 226 -8.36 -15.85 -17.00
CA VAL A 226 -6.91 -16.09 -17.11
C VAL A 226 -6.23 -15.01 -17.94
N GLU A 227 -6.86 -14.57 -19.03
CA GLU A 227 -6.33 -13.47 -19.86
C GLU A 227 -6.28 -12.13 -19.10
N ALA A 228 -7.22 -11.91 -18.18
CA ALA A 228 -7.24 -10.78 -17.26
C ALA A 228 -6.20 -10.90 -16.13
N GLY A 229 -5.63 -12.08 -15.89
CA GLY A 229 -4.57 -12.32 -14.90
C GLY A 229 -4.97 -13.20 -13.72
N VAL A 230 -6.11 -13.90 -13.79
CA VAL A 230 -6.45 -14.92 -12.81
C VAL A 230 -5.51 -16.11 -12.97
N SER A 231 -4.88 -16.51 -11.88
CA SER A 231 -4.01 -17.68 -11.83
C SER A 231 -4.26 -18.50 -10.56
N ARG A 232 -3.73 -19.72 -10.53
CA ARG A 232 -3.72 -20.57 -9.34
C ARG A 232 -3.08 -19.86 -8.14
N GLU A 233 -1.97 -19.14 -8.35
CA GLU A 233 -1.30 -18.40 -7.29
C GLU A 233 -2.21 -17.31 -6.71
N LEU A 234 -2.98 -16.62 -7.56
CA LEU A 234 -3.96 -15.63 -7.11
C LEU A 234 -5.07 -16.28 -6.27
N THR A 235 -5.63 -17.40 -6.73
CA THR A 235 -6.73 -18.08 -6.02
C THR A 235 -6.27 -18.70 -4.70
N GLU A 236 -5.05 -19.24 -4.65
CA GLU A 236 -4.41 -19.70 -3.41
C GLU A 236 -4.20 -18.54 -2.43
N ALA A 237 -3.72 -17.39 -2.90
CA ALA A 237 -3.53 -16.19 -2.08
C ALA A 237 -4.85 -15.62 -1.53
N ILE A 238 -5.91 -15.57 -2.36
CA ILE A 238 -7.26 -15.20 -1.89
C ILE A 238 -7.73 -16.17 -0.80
N GLY A 239 -7.57 -17.48 -1.01
CA GLY A 239 -7.93 -18.49 -0.02
C GLY A 239 -7.15 -18.33 1.29
N ALA A 240 -5.86 -17.96 1.22
CA ALA A 240 -5.05 -17.66 2.41
C ALA A 240 -5.54 -16.40 3.14
N LEU A 241 -5.91 -15.35 2.38
CA LEU A 241 -6.42 -14.09 2.93
C LEU A 241 -7.78 -14.25 3.63
N VAL A 242 -8.61 -15.19 3.17
CA VAL A 242 -9.90 -15.50 3.84
C VAL A 242 -9.68 -16.29 5.13
N ARG A 243 -8.61 -17.10 5.21
CA ARG A 243 -8.30 -17.93 6.39
C ARG A 243 -7.55 -17.18 7.48
N GLY A 244 -6.66 -16.26 7.12
CA GLY A 244 -5.98 -15.34 8.05
C GLY A 244 -6.94 -14.26 8.47
#